data_AF-A0A447PRN3-F1
#
_entry.id   AF-A0A447PRN3-F1
#
_cell.length_a   1.000
_cell.length_b   1.000
_cell.length_c   1.000
_cell.angle_alpha   90.00
_cell.angle_beta   90.00
_cell.angle_gamma   90.00
#
_symmetry.space_group_name_H-M   'P 1'
#
loop_
_entity.id
_entity.type
_entity.pdbx_description
1 polymer ?
#
loop_
_entity_poly.entity_id
_entity_poly.type
_entity_poly.pdbx_seq_one_letter_code
_entity_poly.pdbx_strand_id
1 'polypeptide(L)'
;MATQSWLEARLKGEKLPKPDGLLTQNEQLWEPLYACYQSLQACGMGIIANGELLDTLRRVKCFGVPLVRIDIRQESTRHTEALGEITRYLGIGDYESWSEADKQAFLIRELNSKRPLLPRNWEPSNDTREVLETCKVIAEAPKGSIAAYVISMAKTPSDVLAVHLLLKEAGIGFAMPVAPLFETLDDLNNADDVMTQLLNIDWYRGLIQGKQMVMIGYSDSAKDAGVMAASWAQYQAQDALIKNL
;
A
#
# COMPACT_ATOMS: atom_id res chain seq x y z
N MET A 1 -19.50 21.48 10.29
CA MET A 1 -19.22 21.38 8.83
C MET A 1 -19.83 20.08 8.31
N ALA A 2 -20.38 20.06 7.08
CA ALA A 2 -21.10 18.89 6.55
C ALA A 2 -20.28 17.59 6.56
N THR A 3 -18.98 17.67 6.21
CA THR A 3 -18.04 16.55 6.29
C THR A 3 -17.93 15.97 7.70
N GLN A 4 -17.72 16.83 8.71
CA GLN A 4 -17.56 16.40 10.10
C GLN A 4 -18.82 15.71 10.62
N SER A 5 -19.99 16.32 10.43
CA SER A 5 -21.26 15.76 10.90
C SER A 5 -21.59 14.42 10.21
N TRP A 6 -21.27 14.29 8.92
CA TRP A 6 -21.42 13.03 8.20
C TRP A 6 -20.48 11.94 8.72
N LEU A 7 -19.21 12.26 8.98
CA LEU A 7 -18.25 11.31 9.55
C LEU A 7 -18.64 10.88 10.98
N GLU A 8 -19.09 11.80 11.83
CA GLU A 8 -19.56 11.49 13.18
C GLU A 8 -20.76 10.53 13.18
N ALA A 9 -21.70 10.70 12.25
CA ALA A 9 -22.82 9.78 12.07
C ALA A 9 -22.36 8.40 11.57
N ARG A 10 -21.44 8.36 10.60
CA ARG A 10 -20.83 7.11 10.11
C ARG A 10 -20.12 6.33 11.23
N LEU A 11 -19.42 7.03 12.12
CA LEU A 11 -18.75 6.42 13.28
C LEU A 11 -19.75 5.80 14.27
N LYS A 12 -20.99 6.30 14.33
CA LYS A 12 -22.10 5.72 15.11
C LYS A 12 -22.80 4.56 14.40
N GLY A 13 -22.34 4.16 13.22
CA GLY A 13 -22.93 3.11 12.40
C GLY A 13 -24.11 3.57 11.52
N GLU A 14 -24.39 4.88 11.46
CA GLU A 14 -25.48 5.41 10.64
C GLU A 14 -25.11 5.39 9.14
N LYS A 15 -26.04 4.94 8.30
CA LYS A 15 -25.88 4.94 6.84
C LYS A 15 -26.55 6.16 6.23
N LEU A 16 -25.85 7.29 6.26
CA LEU A 16 -26.32 8.53 5.64
C LEU A 16 -25.82 8.70 4.20
N PRO A 17 -26.62 9.30 3.31
CA PRO A 17 -26.14 9.71 1.98
C PRO A 17 -24.96 10.69 2.13
N LYS A 18 -24.02 10.64 1.18
CA LYS A 18 -22.89 11.56 1.15
C LYS A 18 -23.42 12.98 0.86
N PRO A 19 -23.07 14.01 1.65
CA PRO A 19 -23.47 15.38 1.37
C PRO A 19 -22.70 15.95 0.17
N ASP A 20 -23.29 16.89 -0.56
CA ASP A 20 -22.68 17.49 -1.76
C ASP A 20 -21.32 18.15 -1.49
N GLY A 21 -21.16 18.76 -0.32
CA GLY A 21 -19.91 19.42 0.11
C GLY A 21 -18.92 18.53 0.85
N LEU A 22 -18.96 17.20 0.67
CA LEU A 22 -18.04 16.28 1.34
C LEU A 22 -16.60 16.48 0.86
N LEU A 23 -15.70 16.77 1.80
CA LEU A 23 -14.25 16.86 1.53
C LEU A 23 -13.63 15.46 1.58
N THR A 24 -13.01 15.05 0.48
CA THR A 24 -12.37 13.74 0.30
C THR A 24 -10.98 13.83 -0.33
N GLN A 25 -10.66 14.96 -0.98
CA GLN A 25 -9.38 15.20 -1.67
C GLN A 25 -8.79 16.54 -1.26
N ASN A 26 -7.45 16.62 -1.21
CA ASN A 26 -6.73 17.84 -0.80
C ASN A 26 -6.98 18.99 -1.79
N GLU A 27 -7.26 18.68 -3.05
CA GLU A 27 -7.57 19.63 -4.12
C GLU A 27 -8.78 20.49 -3.77
N GLN A 28 -9.79 19.93 -3.09
CA GLN A 28 -10.98 20.65 -2.65
C GLN A 28 -10.68 21.74 -1.61
N LEU A 29 -9.56 21.62 -0.88
CA LEU A 29 -9.04 22.67 0.00
C LEU A 29 -8.07 23.59 -0.74
N TRP A 30 -7.19 23.01 -1.57
CA TRP A 30 -6.12 23.71 -2.25
C TRP A 30 -6.64 24.72 -3.27
N GLU A 31 -7.58 24.34 -4.14
CA GLU A 31 -8.07 25.18 -5.24
C GLU A 31 -8.56 26.57 -4.78
N PRO A 32 -9.51 26.68 -3.83
CA PRO A 32 -9.99 27.99 -3.39
C PRO A 32 -8.91 28.80 -2.65
N LEU A 33 -8.08 28.15 -1.83
CA LEU A 33 -7.00 28.84 -1.10
C LEU A 33 -5.93 29.37 -2.06
N TYR A 34 -5.58 28.58 -3.07
CA TYR A 34 -4.57 28.96 -4.06
C TYR A 34 -5.07 30.06 -5.00
N ALA A 35 -6.37 30.08 -5.32
CA ALA A 35 -7.00 31.18 -6.05
C ALA A 35 -6.88 32.51 -5.28
N CYS A 36 -7.15 32.52 -3.97
CA CYS A 36 -6.92 33.68 -3.11
C CYS A 36 -5.45 34.12 -3.11
N TYR A 37 -4.52 33.15 -3.04
CA TYR A 37 -3.08 33.43 -3.06
C TYR A 37 -2.67 34.11 -4.36
N GLN A 38 -3.08 33.56 -5.51
CA GLN A 38 -2.77 34.14 -6.82
C GLN A 38 -3.35 35.55 -6.98
N SER A 39 -4.58 35.78 -6.53
CA SER A 39 -5.23 37.09 -6.57
C SER A 39 -4.49 38.13 -5.72
N LEU A 40 -4.14 37.78 -4.47
CA LEU A 40 -3.39 38.67 -3.58
C LEU A 40 -2.01 39.02 -4.16
N GLN A 41 -1.32 38.06 -4.77
CA GLN A 41 -0.04 38.33 -5.44
C GLN A 41 -0.20 39.27 -6.63
N ALA A 42 -1.19 39.03 -7.49
CA ALA A 42 -1.45 39.87 -8.66
C ALA A 42 -1.81 41.32 -8.29
N CYS A 43 -2.51 41.53 -7.17
CA CYS A 43 -2.89 42.84 -6.68
C CYS A 43 -1.81 43.54 -5.81
N GLY A 44 -0.57 43.02 -5.78
CA GLY A 44 0.53 43.62 -5.02
C GLY A 44 0.44 43.44 -3.50
N MET A 45 -0.45 42.57 -3.01
CA MET A 45 -0.64 42.26 -1.58
C MET A 45 0.18 41.04 -1.14
N GLY A 46 1.40 40.88 -1.66
CA GLY A 46 2.23 39.70 -1.42
C GLY A 46 2.60 39.46 0.05
N ILE A 47 2.68 40.53 0.87
CA ILE A 47 2.92 40.41 2.31
C ILE A 47 1.77 39.64 2.99
N ILE A 48 0.52 39.90 2.59
CA ILE A 48 -0.65 39.20 3.11
C ILE A 48 -0.70 37.77 2.56
N ALA A 49 -0.45 37.60 1.25
CA ALA A 49 -0.44 36.28 0.60
C ALA A 49 0.56 35.32 1.25
N ASN A 50 1.75 35.83 1.62
CA ASN A 50 2.84 35.06 2.20
C ASN A 50 2.77 34.92 3.73
N GLY A 51 1.68 35.38 4.37
CA GLY A 51 1.39 35.16 5.78
C GLY A 51 0.64 33.84 6.04
N GLU A 52 -0.43 33.91 6.83
CA GLU A 52 -1.23 32.74 7.24
C GLU A 52 -1.79 31.91 6.08
N LEU A 53 -2.06 32.55 4.93
CA LEU A 53 -2.55 31.86 3.74
C LEU A 53 -1.50 30.90 3.18
N LEU A 54 -0.24 31.33 3.09
CA LEU A 54 0.86 30.46 2.65
C LEU A 54 1.10 29.32 3.64
N ASP A 55 1.02 29.59 4.95
CA ASP A 55 1.12 28.55 5.97
C ASP A 55 -0.01 27.52 5.86
N THR A 56 -1.23 27.97 5.57
CA THR A 56 -2.38 27.08 5.36
C THR A 56 -2.23 26.25 4.08
N LEU A 57 -1.78 26.85 2.97
CA LEU A 57 -1.46 26.12 1.74
C LEU A 57 -0.42 25.02 1.98
N ARG A 58 0.65 25.32 2.73
CA ARG A 58 1.66 24.33 3.12
C ARG A 58 1.04 23.20 3.96
N ARG A 59 0.19 23.52 4.93
CA ARG A 59 -0.52 22.53 5.75
C ARG A 59 -1.46 21.63 4.94
N VAL A 60 -2.13 22.17 3.92
CA VAL A 60 -3.00 21.38 3.03
C VAL A 60 -2.22 20.29 2.29
N LYS A 61 -0.97 20.56 1.86
CA LYS A 61 -0.14 19.55 1.20
C LYS A 61 0.58 18.62 2.20
N CYS A 62 0.94 19.13 3.38
CA CYS A 62 1.64 18.36 4.41
C CYS A 62 0.72 17.38 5.16
N PHE A 63 -0.46 17.83 5.55
CA PHE A 63 -1.43 17.07 6.34
C PHE A 63 -2.67 16.69 5.52
N GLY A 64 -3.24 17.68 4.83
CA GLY A 64 -4.41 17.49 3.97
C GLY A 64 -5.68 17.03 4.69
N VAL A 65 -6.64 16.55 3.90
CA VAL A 65 -7.92 15.97 4.37
C VAL A 65 -7.71 14.78 5.32
N PRO A 66 -6.81 13.81 5.06
CA PRO A 66 -6.66 12.68 5.97
C PRO A 66 -5.92 13.06 7.27
N LEU A 67 -5.38 14.28 7.38
CA LEU A 67 -4.49 14.77 8.44
C LEU A 67 -3.13 14.04 8.47
N VAL A 68 -3.16 12.72 8.63
CA VAL A 68 -2.01 11.83 8.55
C VAL A 68 -2.44 10.62 7.75
N ARG A 69 -1.71 10.32 6.68
CA ARG A 69 -1.90 9.06 5.94
C ARG A 69 -1.39 7.91 6.80
N ILE A 70 -2.05 6.76 6.71
CA ILE A 70 -1.64 5.56 7.43
C ILE A 70 -1.02 4.55 6.47
N ASP A 71 -0.10 3.74 6.99
CA ASP A 71 0.37 2.54 6.31
C ASP A 71 -0.36 1.33 6.88
N ILE A 72 -0.65 0.36 6.02
CA ILE A 72 -1.14 -0.95 6.43
C ILE A 72 0.05 -1.90 6.46
N ARG A 73 0.19 -2.67 7.54
CA ARG A 73 1.25 -3.67 7.67
C ARG A 73 0.65 -5.02 8.07
N GLN A 74 1.01 -6.07 7.34
CA GLN A 74 0.65 -7.46 7.65
C GLN A 74 1.82 -8.37 7.28
N GLU A 75 1.93 -9.54 7.88
CA GLU A 75 2.98 -10.52 7.55
C GLU A 75 2.65 -11.35 6.30
N SER A 76 3.68 -11.72 5.54
CA SER A 76 3.60 -12.51 4.30
C SER A 76 2.85 -13.84 4.46
N THR A 77 3.02 -14.51 5.60
CA THR A 77 2.35 -15.78 5.93
C THR A 77 0.83 -15.67 5.84
N ARG A 78 0.26 -14.57 6.35
CA ARG A 78 -1.20 -14.33 6.32
C ARG A 78 -1.75 -14.21 4.90
N HIS A 79 -0.97 -13.64 3.98
CA HIS A 79 -1.34 -13.57 2.57
C HIS A 79 -1.28 -14.95 1.91
N THR A 80 -0.24 -15.72 2.25
CA THR A 80 -0.03 -17.08 1.75
C THR A 80 -1.15 -18.03 2.20
N GLU A 81 -1.51 -18.00 3.49
CA GLU A 81 -2.62 -18.79 4.06
C GLU A 81 -3.96 -18.41 3.42
N ALA A 82 -4.23 -17.11 3.24
CA ALA A 82 -5.44 -16.63 2.59
C ALA A 82 -5.55 -17.12 1.13
N LEU A 83 -4.48 -17.02 0.35
CA LEU A 83 -4.45 -17.54 -1.02
C LEU A 83 -4.51 -19.07 -1.07
N GLY A 84 -3.92 -19.76 -0.10
CA GLY A 84 -4.07 -21.20 0.12
C GLY A 84 -5.53 -21.59 0.29
N GLU A 85 -6.22 -20.92 1.20
CA GLU A 85 -7.65 -21.18 1.46
C GLU A 85 -8.52 -20.92 0.23
N ILE A 86 -8.26 -19.81 -0.49
CA ILE A 86 -8.96 -19.47 -1.75
C ILE A 86 -8.74 -20.56 -2.80
N THR A 87 -7.49 -20.96 -3.04
CA THR A 87 -7.16 -21.95 -4.09
C THR A 87 -7.70 -23.34 -3.78
N ARG A 88 -7.69 -23.75 -2.50
CA ARG A 88 -8.30 -25.01 -2.05
C ARG A 88 -9.81 -24.99 -2.22
N TYR A 89 -10.48 -23.90 -1.81
CA TYR A 89 -11.94 -23.75 -1.96
C TYR A 89 -12.37 -23.81 -3.43
N LEU A 90 -11.59 -23.22 -4.33
CA LEU A 90 -11.87 -23.21 -5.77
C LEU A 90 -11.49 -24.52 -6.48
N GLY A 91 -10.85 -25.48 -5.79
CA GLY A 91 -10.38 -26.73 -6.38
C GLY A 91 -9.21 -26.55 -7.37
N ILE A 92 -8.46 -25.45 -7.27
CA ILE A 92 -7.33 -25.13 -8.14
C ILE A 92 -6.05 -25.85 -7.66
N GLY A 93 -5.96 -26.09 -6.35
CA GLY A 93 -4.82 -26.71 -5.69
C GLY A 93 -4.59 -26.07 -4.32
N ASP A 94 -3.38 -26.20 -3.80
CA ASP A 94 -2.99 -25.62 -2.53
C ASP A 94 -1.78 -24.70 -2.72
N TYR A 95 -2.04 -23.39 -2.79
CA TYR A 95 -1.03 -22.36 -3.01
C TYR A 95 0.15 -22.45 -2.02
N GLU A 96 -0.11 -22.84 -0.77
CA GLU A 96 0.93 -22.94 0.27
C GLU A 96 1.96 -24.02 -0.05
N SER A 97 1.53 -25.09 -0.73
CA SER A 97 2.37 -26.24 -1.12
C SER A 97 3.13 -26.05 -2.43
N TRP A 98 2.82 -25.00 -3.19
CA TRP A 98 3.42 -24.76 -4.50
C TRP A 98 4.86 -24.26 -4.39
N SER A 99 5.66 -24.59 -5.41
CA SER A 99 7.00 -24.02 -5.55
C SER A 99 6.91 -22.51 -5.81
N GLU A 100 7.98 -21.76 -5.52
CA GLU A 100 8.00 -20.31 -5.79
C GLU A 100 7.72 -19.98 -7.26
N ALA A 101 8.24 -20.80 -8.19
CA ALA A 101 7.96 -20.65 -9.61
C ALA A 101 6.47 -20.83 -9.95
N ASP A 102 5.82 -21.84 -9.35
CA ASP A 102 4.40 -22.11 -9.55
C ASP A 102 3.52 -21.01 -8.93
N LYS A 103 3.92 -20.49 -7.75
CA LYS A 103 3.26 -19.33 -7.13
C LYS A 103 3.32 -18.12 -8.04
N GLN A 104 4.50 -17.73 -8.53
CA GLN A 104 4.64 -16.60 -9.44
C GLN A 104 3.83 -16.80 -10.73
N ALA A 105 3.87 -18.00 -11.32
CA ALA A 105 3.10 -18.31 -12.53
C ALA A 105 1.58 -18.16 -12.31
N PHE A 106 1.07 -18.68 -11.19
CA PHE A 106 -0.33 -18.49 -10.80
C PHE A 106 -0.68 -17.01 -10.62
N LEU A 107 0.11 -16.28 -9.82
CA LEU A 107 -0.16 -14.88 -9.51
C LEU A 107 -0.16 -14.03 -10.76
N ILE A 108 0.85 -14.15 -11.63
CA ILE A 108 0.95 -13.37 -12.87
C ILE A 108 -0.26 -13.67 -13.78
N ARG A 109 -0.68 -14.94 -13.87
CA ARG A 109 -1.88 -15.31 -14.63
C ARG A 109 -3.13 -14.64 -14.08
N GLU A 110 -3.38 -14.75 -12.78
CA GLU A 110 -4.58 -14.18 -12.16
C GLU A 110 -4.55 -12.64 -12.12
N LEU A 111 -3.36 -12.03 -11.98
CA LEU A 111 -3.16 -10.59 -12.07
C LEU A 111 -3.50 -10.03 -13.46
N ASN A 112 -3.27 -10.80 -14.52
CA ASN A 112 -3.68 -10.45 -15.89
C ASN A 112 -5.12 -10.85 -16.23
N SER A 113 -5.75 -11.74 -15.45
CA SER A 113 -7.11 -12.21 -15.69
C SER A 113 -8.15 -11.09 -15.56
N LYS A 114 -9.15 -11.08 -16.44
CA LYS A 114 -10.34 -10.20 -16.29
C LYS A 114 -11.48 -10.89 -15.53
N ARG A 115 -11.36 -12.19 -15.28
CA ARG A 115 -12.32 -12.98 -14.52
C ARG A 115 -12.00 -12.83 -13.03
N PRO A 116 -12.99 -12.49 -12.17
CA PRO A 116 -12.79 -12.46 -10.73
C PRO A 116 -12.39 -13.84 -10.18
N LEU A 117 -11.45 -13.84 -9.25
CA LEU A 117 -10.98 -15.03 -8.53
C LEU A 117 -11.85 -15.27 -7.28
N LEU A 118 -12.15 -14.21 -6.51
CA LEU A 118 -12.87 -14.36 -5.24
C LEU A 118 -14.33 -14.80 -5.45
N PRO A 119 -14.80 -15.87 -4.78
CA PRO A 119 -16.19 -16.27 -4.83
C PRO A 119 -17.09 -15.22 -4.15
N ARG A 120 -18.26 -14.95 -4.74
CA ARG A 120 -19.19 -13.91 -4.23
C ARG A 120 -19.81 -14.25 -2.87
N ASN A 121 -20.14 -15.52 -2.67
CA ASN A 121 -20.81 -16.03 -1.47
C ASN A 121 -19.93 -17.13 -0.88
N TRP A 122 -18.87 -16.72 -0.20
CA TRP A 122 -17.94 -17.63 0.48
C TRP A 122 -17.74 -17.19 1.93
N GLU A 123 -17.68 -18.18 2.82
CA GLU A 123 -17.39 -17.99 4.23
C GLU A 123 -15.97 -18.49 4.51
N PRO A 124 -14.95 -17.62 4.38
CA PRO A 124 -13.60 -17.97 4.78
C PRO A 124 -13.46 -18.08 6.29
N SER A 125 -12.35 -18.67 6.73
CA SER A 125 -11.86 -18.59 8.11
C SER A 125 -11.75 -17.13 8.58
N ASN A 126 -11.71 -16.92 9.91
CA ASN A 126 -11.61 -15.57 10.47
C ASN A 126 -10.33 -14.85 10.05
N ASP A 127 -9.22 -15.58 9.92
CA ASP A 127 -7.93 -15.02 9.54
C ASP A 127 -7.90 -14.58 8.07
N THR A 128 -8.37 -15.45 7.17
CA THR A 128 -8.53 -15.10 5.75
C THR A 128 -9.54 -13.97 5.57
N ARG A 129 -10.64 -13.97 6.33
CA ARG A 129 -11.64 -12.89 6.30
C ARG A 129 -11.02 -11.54 6.67
N GLU A 130 -10.20 -11.50 7.71
CA GLU A 130 -9.53 -10.26 8.14
C GLU A 130 -8.64 -9.69 7.03
N VAL A 131 -7.83 -10.52 6.37
CA VAL A 131 -6.98 -10.09 5.24
C VAL A 131 -7.81 -9.50 4.09
N LEU A 132 -8.92 -10.16 3.74
CA LEU A 132 -9.81 -9.72 2.66
C LEU A 132 -10.58 -8.44 3.02
N GLU A 133 -11.13 -8.35 4.22
CA GLU A 133 -11.81 -7.14 4.73
C GLU A 133 -10.83 -5.97 4.81
N THR A 134 -9.59 -6.18 5.25
CA THR A 134 -8.56 -5.13 5.25
C THR A 134 -8.29 -4.62 3.83
N CYS A 135 -8.13 -5.49 2.83
CA CYS A 135 -7.98 -5.07 1.43
C CYS A 135 -9.20 -4.31 0.90
N LYS A 136 -10.41 -4.73 1.30
CA LYS A 136 -11.65 -4.04 0.96
C LYS A 136 -11.72 -2.64 1.56
N VAL A 137 -11.33 -2.47 2.82
CA VAL A 137 -11.24 -1.14 3.47
C VAL A 137 -10.26 -0.24 2.72
N ILE A 138 -9.12 -0.78 2.26
CA ILE A 138 -8.16 -0.03 1.45
C ILE A 138 -8.79 0.44 0.13
N ALA A 139 -9.54 -0.43 -0.55
CA ALA A 139 -10.20 -0.11 -1.82
C ALA A 139 -11.36 0.89 -1.66
N GLU A 140 -12.08 0.85 -0.53
CA GLU A 140 -13.20 1.76 -0.23
C GLU A 140 -12.74 3.13 0.30
N ALA A 141 -11.54 3.20 0.89
CA ALA A 141 -10.98 4.44 1.40
C ALA A 141 -10.72 5.45 0.27
N PRO A 142 -10.90 6.76 0.51
CA PRO A 142 -10.49 7.78 -0.45
C PRO A 142 -9.02 7.62 -0.83
N LYS A 143 -8.73 7.72 -2.14
CA LYS A 143 -7.34 7.73 -2.63
C LYS A 143 -6.56 8.82 -1.89
N GLY A 144 -5.42 8.45 -1.32
CA GLY A 144 -4.60 9.33 -0.51
C GLY A 144 -4.77 9.15 1.01
N SER A 145 -5.71 8.34 1.49
CA SER A 145 -5.80 8.00 2.93
C SER A 145 -4.74 6.99 3.38
N ILE A 146 -4.48 5.99 2.54
CA ILE A 146 -3.43 4.98 2.76
C ILE A 146 -2.18 5.37 1.97
N ALA A 147 -1.02 5.38 2.61
CA ALA A 147 0.25 5.74 1.97
C ALA A 147 0.92 4.54 1.31
N ALA A 148 1.02 3.41 2.01
CA ALA A 148 1.55 2.16 1.49
C ALA A 148 0.98 0.91 2.19
N TYR A 149 1.22 -0.25 1.56
CA TYR A 149 1.07 -1.57 2.17
C TYR A 149 2.46 -2.16 2.42
N VAL A 150 2.81 -2.41 3.68
CA VAL A 150 4.07 -3.03 4.10
C VAL A 150 3.86 -4.52 4.35
N ILE A 151 4.72 -5.35 3.77
CA ILE A 151 4.72 -6.81 3.94
C ILE A 151 5.84 -7.19 4.89
N SER A 152 5.48 -7.53 6.13
CA SER A 152 6.43 -8.08 7.10
C SER A 152 6.86 -9.48 6.70
N MET A 153 8.06 -9.89 7.08
CA MET A 153 8.64 -11.20 6.80
C MET A 153 8.63 -11.52 5.30
N ALA A 154 8.86 -10.52 4.46
CA ALA A 154 8.94 -10.70 3.02
C ALA A 154 10.23 -11.43 2.66
N LYS A 155 10.12 -12.50 1.86
CA LYS A 155 11.24 -13.39 1.51
C LYS A 155 11.39 -13.61 0.01
N THR A 156 10.28 -13.54 -0.72
CA THR A 156 10.20 -13.98 -2.11
C THR A 156 9.40 -12.99 -2.97
N PRO A 157 9.58 -13.00 -4.31
CA PRO A 157 8.75 -12.20 -5.21
C PRO A 157 7.25 -12.50 -5.07
N SER A 158 6.87 -13.76 -4.81
CA SER A 158 5.46 -14.14 -4.66
C SER A 158 4.78 -13.44 -3.49
N ASP A 159 5.50 -13.08 -2.42
CA ASP A 159 4.95 -12.32 -1.28
C ASP A 159 4.41 -10.95 -1.74
N VAL A 160 5.15 -10.25 -2.60
CA VAL A 160 4.77 -8.94 -3.15
C VAL A 160 3.62 -9.07 -4.15
N LEU A 161 3.71 -10.06 -5.04
CA LEU A 161 2.67 -10.31 -6.04
C LEU A 161 1.34 -10.77 -5.40
N ALA A 162 1.39 -11.51 -4.28
CA ALA A 162 0.21 -11.96 -3.54
C ALA A 162 -0.63 -10.78 -3.04
N VAL A 163 -0.01 -9.78 -2.42
CA VAL A 163 -0.72 -8.58 -1.97
C VAL A 163 -1.32 -7.81 -3.13
N HIS A 164 -0.61 -7.68 -4.25
CA HIS A 164 -1.19 -7.04 -5.44
C HIS A 164 -2.41 -7.80 -5.97
N LEU A 165 -2.42 -9.13 -5.92
CA LEU A 165 -3.58 -9.93 -6.32
C LEU A 165 -4.76 -9.71 -5.36
N LEU A 166 -4.52 -9.73 -4.05
CA LEU A 166 -5.56 -9.48 -3.04
C LEU A 166 -6.16 -8.08 -3.17
N LEU A 167 -5.33 -7.05 -3.38
CA LEU A 167 -5.80 -5.68 -3.60
C LEU A 167 -6.59 -5.53 -4.90
N LYS A 168 -6.17 -6.21 -5.97
CA LYS A 168 -6.91 -6.26 -7.23
C LYS A 168 -8.30 -6.87 -7.03
N GLU A 169 -8.38 -8.01 -6.35
CA GLU A 169 -9.65 -8.70 -6.10
C GLU A 169 -10.57 -7.92 -5.15
N ALA A 170 -10.00 -7.08 -4.27
CA ALA A 170 -10.76 -6.12 -3.47
C ALA A 170 -11.29 -4.93 -4.29
N GLY A 171 -10.91 -4.79 -5.56
CA GLY A 171 -11.40 -3.76 -6.47
C GLY A 171 -10.66 -2.43 -6.38
N ILE A 172 -9.39 -2.43 -5.96
CA ILE A 172 -8.61 -1.18 -5.87
C ILE A 172 -8.50 -0.49 -7.25
N GLY A 173 -8.83 0.80 -7.28
CA GLY A 173 -8.88 1.59 -8.53
C GLY A 173 -7.60 2.39 -8.84
N PHE A 174 -6.52 2.19 -8.08
CA PHE A 174 -5.27 2.92 -8.23
C PHE A 174 -4.06 2.06 -7.84
N ALA A 175 -2.87 2.44 -8.31
CA ALA A 175 -1.63 1.77 -7.95
C ALA A 175 -1.29 2.05 -6.47
N MET A 176 -1.43 1.04 -5.63
CA MET A 176 -1.02 1.08 -4.22
C MET A 176 0.47 0.72 -4.11
N PRO A 177 1.31 1.56 -3.48
CA PRO A 177 2.69 1.17 -3.16
C PRO A 177 2.69 -0.03 -2.21
N VAL A 178 3.27 -1.15 -2.67
CA VAL A 178 3.51 -2.34 -1.86
C VAL A 178 5.01 -2.44 -1.60
N ALA A 179 5.39 -2.46 -0.32
CA ALA A 179 6.77 -2.46 0.11
C ALA A 179 7.10 -3.76 0.87
N PRO A 180 8.02 -4.60 0.36
CA PRO A 180 8.57 -5.69 1.16
C PRO A 180 9.40 -5.11 2.31
N LEU A 181 9.23 -5.68 3.50
CA LEU A 181 10.09 -5.47 4.66
C LEU A 181 11.03 -6.67 4.81
N PHE A 182 12.30 -6.45 4.51
CA PHE A 182 13.36 -7.43 4.75
C PHE A 182 13.91 -7.22 6.16
N GLU A 183 13.64 -8.17 7.05
CA GLU A 183 13.89 -8.01 8.48
C GLU A 183 14.74 -9.10 9.14
N THR A 184 15.12 -10.17 8.43
CA THR A 184 16.14 -11.14 8.88
C THR A 184 17.46 -10.98 8.11
N LEU A 185 18.55 -11.56 8.61
CA LEU A 185 19.84 -11.48 7.92
C LEU A 185 19.78 -12.11 6.52
N ASP A 186 19.16 -13.28 6.40
CA ASP A 186 19.04 -13.99 5.12
C ASP A 186 18.14 -13.20 4.15
N ASP A 187 17.05 -12.61 4.65
CA ASP A 187 16.15 -11.80 3.82
C ASP A 187 16.87 -10.54 3.30
N LEU A 188 17.72 -9.90 4.11
CA LEU A 188 18.55 -8.76 3.66
C LEU A 188 19.57 -9.16 2.60
N ASN A 189 20.23 -10.31 2.77
CA ASN A 189 21.19 -10.82 1.80
C ASN A 189 20.51 -11.16 0.45
N ASN A 190 19.27 -11.64 0.49
CA ASN A 190 18.49 -12.02 -0.70
C ASN A 190 17.66 -10.87 -1.28
N ALA A 191 17.60 -9.71 -0.62
CA ALA A 191 16.73 -8.60 -1.00
C ALA A 191 16.96 -8.14 -2.46
N ASP A 192 18.22 -8.05 -2.88
CA ASP A 192 18.59 -7.64 -4.23
C ASP A 192 18.12 -8.63 -5.30
N ASP A 193 18.29 -9.93 -5.05
CA ASP A 193 17.85 -10.98 -5.96
C ASP A 193 16.32 -11.00 -6.09
N VAL A 194 15.60 -10.86 -4.96
CA VAL A 194 14.13 -10.78 -4.93
C VAL A 194 13.63 -9.60 -5.74
N MET A 195 14.21 -8.41 -5.52
CA MET A 195 13.81 -7.21 -6.23
C MET A 195 14.18 -7.26 -7.71
N THR A 196 15.35 -7.79 -8.05
CA THR A 196 15.77 -7.99 -9.44
C THR A 196 14.81 -8.91 -10.18
N GLN A 197 14.38 -10.02 -9.55
CA GLN A 197 13.37 -10.91 -10.13
C GLN A 197 12.03 -10.19 -10.34
N LEU A 198 11.52 -9.45 -9.36
CA LEU A 198 10.30 -8.65 -9.50
C LEU A 198 10.39 -7.64 -10.64
N LEU A 199 11.51 -6.91 -10.75
CA LEU A 199 11.75 -5.91 -11.79
C LEU A 199 11.99 -6.51 -13.18
N ASN A 200 12.23 -7.82 -13.29
CA ASN A 200 12.28 -8.53 -14.57
C ASN A 200 10.89 -9.00 -15.03
N ILE A 201 9.86 -8.86 -14.20
CA ILE A 201 8.46 -9.15 -14.57
C ILE A 201 7.86 -7.89 -15.19
N ASP A 202 7.62 -7.90 -16.51
CA ASP A 202 7.07 -6.74 -17.24
C ASP A 202 5.77 -6.20 -16.64
N TRP A 203 4.88 -7.10 -16.20
CA TRP A 203 3.63 -6.72 -15.54
C TRP A 203 3.89 -5.89 -14.28
N TYR A 204 4.85 -6.30 -13.46
CA TYR A 204 5.20 -5.60 -12.22
C TYR A 204 5.85 -4.25 -12.50
N ARG A 205 6.81 -4.18 -13.45
CA ARG A 205 7.42 -2.91 -13.89
C ARG A 205 6.37 -1.89 -14.34
N GLY A 206 5.39 -2.34 -15.11
CA GLY A 206 4.30 -1.50 -15.59
C GLY A 206 3.39 -1.00 -14.46
N LEU A 207 3.14 -1.84 -13.46
CA LEU A 207 2.30 -1.50 -12.31
C LEU A 207 2.91 -0.41 -11.43
N ILE A 208 4.21 -0.53 -11.10
CA ILE A 208 4.88 0.34 -10.13
C ILE A 208 5.21 1.74 -10.68
N GLN A 209 5.04 1.95 -11.99
CA GLN A 209 5.22 3.26 -12.65
C GLN A 209 6.60 3.90 -12.35
N GLY A 210 7.64 3.07 -12.33
CA GLY A 210 9.02 3.50 -12.07
C GLY A 210 9.29 3.93 -10.62
N LYS A 211 8.46 3.53 -9.65
CA LYS A 211 8.66 3.84 -8.24
C LYS A 211 8.49 2.61 -7.38
N GLN A 212 9.54 2.23 -6.67
CA GLN A 212 9.51 1.13 -5.70
C GLN A 212 9.91 1.62 -4.32
N MET A 213 9.22 1.12 -3.30
CA MET A 213 9.59 1.33 -1.90
C MET A 213 10.00 -0.01 -1.30
N VAL A 214 11.12 -0.01 -0.57
CA VAL A 214 11.60 -1.18 0.18
C VAL A 214 11.82 -0.73 1.62
N MET A 215 11.38 -1.54 2.58
CA MET A 215 11.57 -1.27 4.00
C MET A 215 12.66 -2.18 4.56
N ILE A 216 13.51 -1.64 5.43
CA ILE A 216 14.66 -2.36 6.02
C ILE A 216 14.47 -2.46 7.54
N GLY A 217 14.46 -3.68 8.06
CA GLY A 217 14.20 -3.98 9.47
C GLY A 217 15.46 -4.08 10.33
N TYR A 218 16.11 -2.96 10.66
CA TYR A 218 17.35 -2.97 11.46
C TYR A 218 17.21 -3.73 12.80
N SER A 219 16.20 -3.38 13.59
CA SER A 219 16.06 -3.89 14.97
C SER A 219 15.81 -5.39 15.02
N ASP A 220 15.05 -5.92 14.07
CA ASP A 220 14.72 -7.34 14.02
C ASP A 220 15.91 -8.15 13.45
N SER A 221 16.63 -7.62 12.46
CA SER A 221 17.89 -8.22 11.99
C SER A 221 18.98 -8.20 13.07
N ALA A 222 19.01 -7.16 13.91
CA ALA A 222 19.93 -7.08 15.03
C ALA A 222 19.61 -8.09 16.14
N LYS A 223 18.34 -8.44 16.36
CA LYS A 223 17.95 -9.53 17.27
C LYS A 223 18.34 -10.90 16.71
N ASP A 224 18.28 -11.06 15.40
CA ASP A 224 18.59 -12.30 14.68
C ASP A 224 20.10 -12.62 14.68
N ALA A 225 20.94 -11.67 14.23
CA ALA A 225 22.37 -11.92 13.98
C ALA A 225 23.33 -11.02 14.78
N GLY A 226 22.81 -10.14 15.64
CA GLY A 226 23.59 -9.13 16.35
C GLY A 226 23.85 -7.85 15.54
N VAL A 227 24.12 -6.75 16.24
CA VAL A 227 24.13 -5.39 15.67
C VAL A 227 25.14 -5.17 14.55
N MET A 228 26.32 -5.81 14.61
CA MET A 228 27.38 -5.60 13.63
C MET A 228 27.05 -6.27 12.30
N ALA A 229 26.59 -7.53 12.34
CA ALA A 229 26.18 -8.27 11.16
C ALA A 229 24.97 -7.61 10.49
N ALA A 230 23.96 -7.22 11.28
CA ALA A 230 22.78 -6.53 10.78
C ALA A 230 23.12 -5.19 10.10
N SER A 231 23.99 -4.38 10.70
CA SER A 231 24.42 -3.09 10.12
C SER A 231 25.14 -3.27 8.78
N TRP A 232 26.03 -4.28 8.69
CA TRP A 232 26.77 -4.57 7.47
C TRP A 232 25.87 -5.12 6.36
N ALA A 233 25.01 -6.10 6.69
CA ALA A 233 24.05 -6.65 5.75
C ALA A 233 23.09 -5.57 5.22
N GLN A 234 22.59 -4.70 6.11
CA GLN A 234 21.77 -3.56 5.71
C GLN A 234 22.51 -2.64 4.73
N TYR A 235 23.78 -2.30 4.99
CA TYR A 235 24.57 -1.47 4.08
C TYR A 235 24.72 -2.11 2.70
N GLN A 236 25.07 -3.40 2.66
CA GLN A 236 25.24 -4.15 1.40
C GLN A 236 23.92 -4.24 0.62
N ALA A 237 22.82 -4.54 1.30
CA ALA A 237 21.50 -4.63 0.68
C ALA A 237 21.08 -3.28 0.07
N GLN A 238 21.27 -2.17 0.79
CA GLN A 238 20.94 -0.84 0.28
C GLN A 238 21.78 -0.44 -0.93
N ASP A 239 23.09 -0.68 -0.90
CA ASP A 239 23.98 -0.39 -2.04
C ASP A 239 23.63 -1.23 -3.28
N ALA A 240 23.31 -2.52 -3.11
CA ALA A 240 22.87 -3.39 -4.19
C ALA A 240 21.53 -2.92 -4.79
N LEU A 241 20.53 -2.68 -3.94
CA LEU A 241 19.21 -2.20 -4.35
C LEU A 241 19.29 -0.86 -5.11
N ILE A 242 20.13 0.09 -4.67
CA ILE A 242 20.29 1.39 -5.36
C ILE A 242 20.90 1.23 -6.77
N LYS A 243 21.74 0.23 -6.99
CA LYS A 243 22.36 -0.02 -8.30
C LYS A 243 21.39 -0.69 -9.28
N ASN A 244 20.43 -1.46 -8.77
CA ASN A 244 19.54 -2.32 -9.56
C ASN A 244 18.09 -1.78 -9.71
N LEU A 245 17.66 -0.83 -8.86
CA LEU A 245 16.38 -0.10 -8.94
C LEU A 245 16.48 1.16 -9.80
#